data_AF-A0A940R2V2-F1
#
_entry.id   AF-A0A940R2V2-F1
#
_cell.length_a   1.000
_cell.length_b   1.000
_cell.length_c   1.000
_cell.angle_alpha   90.00
_cell.angle_beta   90.00
_cell.angle_gamma   90.00
#
_symmetry.space_group_name_H-M   'P 1'
#
loop_
_entity.id
_entity.type
_entity.pdbx_description
1 polymer ?
#
loop_
_entity_poly.entity_id
_entity_poly.type
_entity_poly.pdbx_seq_one_letter_code
_entity_poly.pdbx_strand_id
1 'polypeptide(L)'
;MRAEFLGGVRTVTGSATLLERDSLKWLVDCGMFQGGEELEKRNRKTQPYQAPKLSFILLTHAHIDHSGLIPKMVREGFRGKVICTQATLDLCEVMLQDSGHIQEMEAEWQNRKGKRAGRGEAVPLYTAKDAEKSLRHFQPVSYDEIVPLAEGLKVRFRDAGHILGSAIIEIWVE
;
A
#
# COMPACT_ATOMS: atom_id res chain seq x y z
N MET A 1 -5.75 18.00 -12.91
CA MET A 1 -5.52 16.82 -12.03
C MET A 1 -6.86 16.16 -11.75
N ARG A 2 -6.91 14.82 -11.73
CA ARG A 2 -8.07 14.03 -11.29
C ARG A 2 -7.69 13.25 -10.04
N ALA A 3 -8.63 13.15 -9.09
CA ALA A 3 -8.52 12.30 -7.92
C ALA A 3 -9.65 11.27 -7.91
N GLU A 4 -9.30 10.01 -7.63
CA GLU A 4 -10.23 8.90 -7.49
C GLU A 4 -9.96 8.18 -6.18
N PHE A 5 -10.99 8.07 -5.33
CA PHE A 5 -10.88 7.44 -4.03
C PHE A 5 -11.22 5.96 -4.12
N LEU A 6 -10.21 5.11 -4.01
CA LEU A 6 -10.34 3.65 -4.12
C LEU A 6 -10.68 2.99 -2.77
N GLY A 7 -10.37 3.66 -1.66
CA GLY A 7 -10.69 3.23 -0.31
C GLY A 7 -10.48 4.35 0.73
N GLY A 8 -10.69 4.05 2.02
CA GLY A 8 -10.75 5.07 3.07
C GLY A 8 -11.95 6.03 3.00
N VAL A 9 -12.93 5.76 2.12
CA VAL A 9 -14.16 6.56 1.97
C VAL A 9 -15.35 5.76 2.44
N ARG A 10 -16.10 6.31 3.40
CA ARG A 10 -17.19 5.62 4.14
C ARG A 10 -16.74 4.33 4.85
N THR A 11 -15.44 4.18 5.05
CA THR A 11 -14.79 3.14 5.84
C THR A 11 -13.48 3.72 6.37
N VAL A 12 -12.98 3.18 7.49
CA VAL A 12 -11.71 3.62 8.12
C VAL A 12 -10.51 2.96 7.44
N THR A 13 -10.70 1.83 6.77
CA THR A 13 -9.60 0.97 6.32
C THR A 13 -9.43 0.97 4.80
N GLY A 14 -8.27 0.46 4.34
CA GLY A 14 -7.95 0.37 2.92
C GLY A 14 -7.75 1.74 2.28
N SER A 15 -7.06 2.67 2.96
CA SER A 15 -6.74 3.99 2.42
C SER A 15 -6.02 3.87 1.08
N ALA A 16 -6.58 4.46 0.04
CA ALA A 16 -5.98 4.50 -1.28
C ALA A 16 -6.66 5.60 -2.12
N THR A 17 -5.88 6.61 -2.51
CA THR A 17 -6.32 7.67 -3.43
C THR A 17 -5.46 7.65 -4.68
N LEU A 18 -6.08 7.38 -5.83
CA LEU A 18 -5.43 7.44 -7.13
C LEU A 18 -5.47 8.88 -7.68
N LEU A 19 -4.30 9.43 -7.94
CA LEU A 19 -4.12 10.75 -8.52
C LEU A 19 -3.57 10.62 -9.94
N GLU A 20 -4.13 11.40 -10.86
CA GLU A 20 -3.76 11.38 -12.27
C GLU A 20 -3.58 12.81 -12.82
N ARG A 21 -2.50 13.00 -13.59
CA ARG A 21 -2.21 14.20 -14.38
C ARG A 21 -1.54 13.78 -15.68
N ASP A 22 -2.14 14.13 -16.81
CA ASP A 22 -1.68 13.73 -18.15
C ASP A 22 -1.45 12.21 -18.24
N SER A 23 -0.22 11.76 -18.52
CA SER A 23 0.16 10.35 -18.54
C SER A 23 0.65 9.80 -17.20
N LEU A 24 0.81 10.66 -16.19
CA LEU A 24 1.34 10.30 -14.88
C LEU A 24 0.22 9.84 -13.94
N LYS A 25 0.43 8.69 -13.28
CA LYS A 25 -0.49 8.12 -12.29
C LYS A 25 0.26 7.72 -11.03
N TRP A 26 -0.27 8.08 -9.86
CA TRP A 26 0.32 7.70 -8.59
C TRP A 26 -0.74 7.48 -7.51
N LEU A 27 -0.38 6.75 -6.47
CA LEU A 27 -1.24 6.55 -5.30
C LEU A 27 -0.77 7.42 -4.14
N VAL A 28 -1.72 7.89 -3.33
CA VAL A 28 -1.51 8.24 -1.93
C VAL A 28 -2.10 7.10 -1.11
N ASP A 29 -1.23 6.43 -0.35
CA ASP A 29 -1.47 5.18 0.36
C ASP A 29 -1.89 4.00 -0.53
N CYS A 30 -1.70 2.79 -0.01
CA CYS A 30 -2.14 1.54 -0.61
C CYS A 30 -2.44 0.53 0.51
N GLY A 31 -3.51 0.81 1.22
CA GLY A 31 -3.90 0.12 2.45
C GLY A 31 -4.72 -1.13 2.25
N MET A 32 -4.67 -2.02 3.24
CA MET A 32 -5.52 -3.20 3.32
C MET A 32 -6.87 -2.87 3.99
N PHE A 33 -7.97 -3.34 3.39
CA PHE A 33 -9.29 -3.28 4.01
C PHE A 33 -9.38 -4.29 5.15
N GLN A 34 -9.82 -3.83 6.33
CA GLN A 34 -10.07 -4.64 7.53
C GLN A 34 -11.47 -4.33 8.07
N GLY A 35 -12.03 -5.24 8.87
CA GLY A 35 -13.33 -5.05 9.54
C GLY A 35 -14.45 -5.95 9.02
N GLY A 36 -14.12 -7.16 8.55
CA GLY A 36 -15.08 -8.21 8.21
C GLY A 36 -14.98 -8.70 6.77
N GLU A 37 -15.60 -9.86 6.52
CA GLU A 37 -15.43 -10.63 5.29
C GLU A 37 -15.76 -9.83 4.02
N GLU A 38 -16.82 -9.01 4.03
CA GLU A 38 -17.22 -8.22 2.86
C GLU A 38 -16.22 -7.11 2.52
N LEU A 39 -15.63 -6.46 3.53
CA LEU A 39 -14.58 -5.47 3.31
C LEU A 39 -13.29 -6.15 2.85
N GLU A 40 -12.90 -7.25 3.48
CA GLU A 40 -11.67 -7.97 3.15
C GLU A 40 -11.69 -8.57 1.73
N LYS A 41 -12.87 -8.93 1.20
CA LYS A 41 -13.03 -9.33 -0.21
C LYS A 41 -12.53 -8.26 -1.19
N ARG A 42 -12.54 -6.97 -0.81
CA ARG A 42 -12.03 -5.88 -1.64
C ARG A 42 -10.51 -5.94 -1.81
N ASN A 43 -9.78 -6.52 -0.86
CA ASN A 43 -8.33 -6.72 -0.98
C ASN A 43 -7.93 -7.60 -2.17
N ARG A 44 -8.87 -8.38 -2.73
CA ARG A 44 -8.64 -9.21 -3.93
C ARG A 44 -9.01 -8.50 -5.23
N LYS A 45 -9.72 -7.36 -5.17
CA LYS A 45 -10.22 -6.60 -6.33
C LYS A 45 -9.34 -5.38 -6.60
N THR A 46 -8.08 -5.61 -6.96
CA THR A 46 -7.07 -4.57 -7.14
C THR A 46 -6.93 -4.04 -8.56
N GLN A 47 -7.76 -4.50 -9.50
CA GLN A 47 -7.79 -4.00 -10.88
C GLN A 47 -7.89 -2.47 -10.97
N PRO A 48 -8.69 -1.76 -10.13
CA PRO A 48 -8.78 -0.30 -10.16
C PRO A 48 -7.46 0.42 -9.88
N TYR A 49 -6.54 -0.19 -9.12
CA TYR A 49 -5.25 0.39 -8.75
C TYR A 49 -4.30 0.49 -9.94
N GLN A 50 -4.51 -0.32 -10.99
CA GLN A 50 -3.71 -0.30 -12.22
C GLN A 50 -2.19 -0.40 -11.95
N ALA A 51 -1.76 -1.33 -11.08
CA ALA A 51 -0.40 -1.42 -10.56
C ALA A 51 0.75 -1.22 -11.59
N PRO A 52 0.71 -1.81 -12.80
CA PRO A 52 1.77 -1.61 -13.80
C PRO A 52 1.85 -0.19 -14.38
N LYS A 53 0.81 0.62 -14.23
CA LYS A 53 0.73 1.99 -14.75
C LYS A 53 1.11 3.05 -13.70
N LEU A 54 1.29 2.65 -12.44
CA LEU A 54 1.64 3.57 -11.36
C LEU A 54 3.12 3.93 -11.46
N SER A 55 3.41 5.23 -11.47
CA SER A 55 4.77 5.77 -11.49
C SER A 55 5.43 5.69 -10.12
N PHE A 56 4.68 5.96 -9.06
CA PHE A 56 5.11 5.87 -7.67
C PHE A 56 3.90 5.79 -6.72
N ILE A 57 4.18 5.50 -5.46
CA ILE A 57 3.24 5.53 -4.34
C ILE A 57 3.80 6.50 -3.30
N LEU A 58 2.97 7.40 -2.79
CA LEU A 58 3.27 8.25 -1.65
C LEU A 58 2.62 7.61 -0.42
N LEU A 59 3.41 7.20 0.56
CA LEU A 59 2.92 6.51 1.74
C LEU A 59 2.98 7.44 2.95
N THR A 60 1.83 7.70 3.56
CA THR A 60 1.69 8.62 4.69
C THR A 60 2.32 8.08 5.97
N HIS A 61 2.09 6.79 6.27
CA HIS A 61 2.62 6.12 7.45
C HIS A 61 2.49 4.60 7.35
N ALA A 62 3.07 3.88 8.32
CA ALA A 62 3.31 2.44 8.21
C ALA A 62 2.10 1.52 8.48
N HIS A 63 0.98 2.03 9.01
CA HIS A 63 -0.15 1.16 9.38
C HIS A 63 -0.66 0.32 8.19
N ILE A 64 -1.14 -0.90 8.48
CA ILE A 64 -1.54 -1.88 7.46
C ILE A 64 -2.73 -1.40 6.62
N ASP A 65 -3.61 -0.59 7.18
CA ASP A 65 -4.71 0.06 6.48
C ASP A 65 -4.27 1.24 5.59
N HIS A 66 -2.96 1.55 5.54
CA HIS A 66 -2.32 2.50 4.63
C HIS A 66 -1.20 1.89 3.76
N SER A 67 -0.50 0.86 4.24
CA SER A 67 0.66 0.24 3.57
C SER A 67 0.40 -1.20 3.08
N GLY A 68 -0.64 -1.84 3.60
CA GLY A 68 -0.76 -3.29 3.60
C GLY A 68 -1.01 -3.96 2.25
N LEU A 69 -1.35 -3.22 1.18
CA LEU A 69 -1.47 -3.77 -0.18
C LEU A 69 -0.25 -3.51 -1.07
N ILE A 70 0.76 -2.77 -0.59
CA ILE A 70 1.99 -2.50 -1.35
C ILE A 70 2.67 -3.80 -1.84
N PRO A 71 2.86 -4.85 -1.01
CA PRO A 71 3.48 -6.10 -1.49
C PRO A 71 2.69 -6.76 -2.62
N LYS A 72 1.36 -6.71 -2.54
CA LYS A 72 0.46 -7.21 -3.59
C LYS A 72 0.62 -6.40 -4.88
N MET A 73 0.74 -5.06 -4.79
CA MET A 73 0.94 -4.21 -5.96
C MET A 73 2.25 -4.55 -6.70
N VAL A 74 3.34 -4.77 -5.95
CA VAL A 74 4.63 -5.18 -6.53
C VAL A 74 4.50 -6.52 -7.27
N ARG A 75 3.80 -7.49 -6.66
CA ARG A 75 3.51 -8.79 -7.27
C ARG A 75 2.67 -8.65 -8.55
N GLU A 76 1.75 -7.69 -8.58
CA GLU A 76 0.85 -7.41 -9.71
C GLU A 76 1.47 -6.53 -10.81
N GLY A 77 2.75 -6.19 -10.70
CA GLY A 77 3.49 -5.53 -11.76
C GLY A 77 3.85 -4.08 -11.49
N PHE A 78 3.61 -3.55 -10.29
CA PHE A 78 4.18 -2.27 -9.90
C PHE A 78 5.72 -2.34 -9.91
N ARG A 79 6.35 -1.31 -10.49
CA ARG A 79 7.81 -1.19 -10.61
C ARG A 79 8.35 0.15 -10.13
N GLY A 80 7.46 1.07 -9.74
CA GLY A 80 7.83 2.40 -9.28
C GLY A 80 8.42 2.41 -7.87
N LYS A 81 8.51 3.61 -7.29
CA LYS A 81 9.02 3.85 -5.94
C LYS A 81 7.89 4.06 -4.94
N VAL A 82 8.08 3.61 -3.71
CA VAL A 82 7.22 3.94 -2.55
C VAL A 82 7.95 5.00 -1.72
N ILE A 83 7.46 6.22 -1.73
CA ILE A 83 8.12 7.37 -1.11
C ILE A 83 7.47 7.61 0.25
N CYS A 84 8.29 7.61 1.30
CA CYS A 84 7.87 7.78 2.69
C CYS A 84 9.01 8.31 3.55
N THR A 85 8.77 8.51 4.83
CA THR A 85 9.84 8.86 5.78
C THR A 85 10.68 7.63 6.15
N GLN A 86 11.92 7.85 6.60
CA GLN A 86 12.80 6.75 7.04
C GLN A 86 12.14 5.88 8.12
N ALA A 87 11.55 6.50 9.14
CA ALA A 87 10.88 5.73 10.20
C ALA A 87 9.65 4.95 9.71
N THR A 88 8.92 5.45 8.69
CA THR A 88 7.84 4.69 8.07
C THR A 88 8.38 3.44 7.35
N LEU A 89 9.50 3.56 6.63
CA LEU A 89 10.17 2.42 6.03
C LEU A 89 10.56 1.40 7.10
N ASP A 90 11.27 1.81 8.15
CA ASP A 90 11.74 0.92 9.23
C ASP A 90 10.57 0.14 9.87
N LEU A 91 9.44 0.80 10.10
CA LEU A 91 8.23 0.14 10.61
C LEU A 91 7.61 -0.82 9.58
N CYS A 92 7.54 -0.42 8.30
CA CYS A 92 7.05 -1.27 7.22
C CYS A 92 7.92 -2.53 7.02
N GLU A 93 9.23 -2.48 7.27
CA GLU A 93 10.11 -3.65 7.16
C GLU A 93 9.62 -4.80 8.04
N VAL A 94 9.18 -4.48 9.26
CA VAL A 94 8.67 -5.46 10.22
C VAL A 94 7.19 -5.77 9.96
N MET A 95 6.36 -4.74 9.86
CA MET A 95 4.90 -4.89 9.82
C MET A 95 4.42 -5.63 8.56
N LEU A 96 5.03 -5.38 7.40
CA LEU A 96 4.60 -6.02 6.16
C LEU A 96 5.00 -7.50 6.11
N GLN A 97 6.17 -7.85 6.66
CA GLN A 97 6.61 -9.24 6.73
C GLN A 97 5.73 -10.06 7.69
N ASP A 98 5.43 -9.51 8.87
CA ASP A 98 4.52 -10.12 9.84
C ASP A 98 3.11 -10.29 9.25
N SER A 99 2.59 -9.25 8.57
CA SER A 99 1.29 -9.34 7.87
C SER A 99 1.29 -10.42 6.78
N GLY A 100 2.38 -10.58 6.04
CA GLY A 100 2.54 -11.66 5.07
C GLY A 100 2.52 -13.03 5.73
N HIS A 101 3.23 -13.19 6.85
CA HIS A 101 3.28 -14.45 7.60
C HIS A 101 1.91 -14.85 8.15
N ILE A 102 1.17 -13.90 8.74
CA ILE A 102 -0.20 -14.10 9.24
C ILE A 102 -1.11 -14.60 8.10
N GLN A 103 -1.04 -13.98 6.92
CA GLN A 103 -1.85 -14.39 5.78
C GLN A 103 -1.51 -15.80 5.27
N GLU A 104 -0.23 -16.17 5.27
CA GLU A 104 0.20 -17.53 4.93
C GLU A 104 -0.37 -18.56 5.92
N MET A 105 -0.28 -18.28 7.22
CA MET A 105 -0.83 -19.13 8.27
C MET A 105 -2.36 -19.28 8.15
N GLU A 106 -3.08 -18.19 7.89
CA GLU A 106 -4.52 -18.21 7.69
C GLU A 106 -4.92 -19.06 6.47
N ALA A 107 -4.22 -18.88 5.35
CA ALA A 107 -4.44 -19.66 4.14
C ALA A 107 -4.21 -21.15 4.39
N GLU A 108 -3.11 -21.51 5.05
CA GLU A 108 -2.82 -22.89 5.44
C GLU A 108 -3.91 -23.48 6.33
N TRP A 109 -4.35 -22.74 7.35
CA TRP A 109 -5.38 -23.20 8.27
C TRP A 109 -6.71 -23.45 7.56
N GLN A 110 -7.12 -22.54 6.67
CA GLN A 110 -8.32 -22.72 5.85
C GLN A 110 -8.19 -23.93 4.92
N ASN A 111 -7.03 -24.15 4.32
CA ASN A 111 -6.77 -25.30 3.46
C ASN A 111 -6.83 -26.63 4.24
N ARG A 112 -6.26 -26.68 5.44
CA ARG A 112 -6.32 -27.87 6.32
C ARG A 112 -7.76 -28.21 6.69
N LYS A 113 -8.59 -27.21 7.00
CA LYS A 113 -10.03 -27.41 7.29
C LYS A 113 -10.85 -27.77 6.03
N GLY A 114 -10.55 -27.13 4.90
CA GLY A 114 -11.28 -27.24 3.65
C GLY A 114 -11.06 -28.55 2.88
N LYS A 115 -9.94 -29.24 3.10
CA LYS A 115 -9.60 -30.53 2.45
C LYS A 115 -10.66 -31.62 2.60
N ARG A 116 -11.52 -31.55 3.63
CA ARG A 116 -12.62 -32.51 3.85
C ARG A 116 -13.95 -32.10 3.24
N ALA A 117 -14.09 -30.84 2.79
CA ALA A 117 -15.35 -30.25 2.35
C ALA A 117 -15.35 -29.82 0.87
N GLY A 118 -14.33 -30.19 0.09
CA GLY A 118 -14.24 -29.85 -1.35
C GLY A 118 -14.13 -28.35 -1.65
N ARG A 119 -13.71 -27.54 -0.68
CA ARG A 119 -13.52 -26.09 -0.87
C ARG A 119 -12.23 -25.81 -1.64
N GLY A 120 -12.24 -24.77 -2.48
CA GLY A 120 -11.06 -24.33 -3.23
C GLY A 120 -9.90 -23.89 -2.33
N GLU A 121 -8.69 -23.90 -2.89
CA GLU A 121 -7.47 -23.53 -2.17
C GLU A 121 -7.47 -22.05 -1.79
N ALA A 122 -7.37 -21.76 -0.49
CA ALA A 122 -7.13 -20.43 0.02
C ALA A 122 -5.69 -20.03 -0.29
N VAL A 123 -5.52 -18.86 -0.92
CA VAL A 123 -4.23 -18.28 -1.27
C VAL A 123 -4.09 -16.93 -0.57
N PRO A 124 -2.95 -16.65 0.10
CA PRO A 124 -2.72 -15.37 0.75
C PRO A 124 -2.67 -14.22 -0.26
N LEU A 125 -2.95 -12.98 0.16
CA LEU A 125 -2.88 -11.83 -0.74
C LEU A 125 -1.43 -11.62 -1.20
N TYR A 126 -0.48 -11.86 -0.30
CA TYR A 126 0.96 -11.91 -0.53
C TYR A 126 1.63 -12.71 0.60
N THR A 127 2.87 -13.15 0.38
CA THR A 127 3.67 -13.90 1.36
C THR A 127 4.64 -13.00 2.13
N ALA A 128 5.21 -13.45 3.25
CA ALA A 128 6.29 -12.71 3.92
C ALA A 128 7.48 -12.42 2.97
N LYS A 129 7.77 -13.35 2.06
CA LYS A 129 8.79 -13.18 1.02
C LYS A 129 8.43 -12.12 -0.02
N ASP A 130 7.14 -12.00 -0.36
CA ASP A 130 6.67 -10.93 -1.25
C ASP A 130 6.77 -9.56 -0.55
N ALA A 131 6.48 -9.50 0.76
CA ALA A 131 6.67 -8.31 1.57
C ALA A 131 8.14 -7.88 1.59
N GLU A 132 9.06 -8.78 1.91
CA GLU A 132 10.51 -8.52 1.87
C GLU A 132 10.96 -7.96 0.50
N LYS A 133 10.53 -8.58 -0.60
CA LYS A 133 10.85 -8.11 -1.95
C LYS A 133 10.30 -6.70 -2.23
N SER A 134 9.14 -6.37 -1.67
CA SER A 134 8.50 -5.07 -1.88
C SER A 134 9.27 -3.91 -1.25
N LEU A 135 10.00 -4.17 -0.16
CA LEU A 135 10.80 -3.15 0.54
C LEU A 135 11.89 -2.54 -0.35
N ARG A 136 12.36 -3.26 -1.38
CA ARG A 136 13.30 -2.72 -2.38
C ARG A 136 12.76 -1.57 -3.22
N HIS A 137 11.44 -1.36 -3.20
CA HIS A 137 10.80 -0.23 -3.88
C HIS A 137 10.72 1.01 -2.99
N PHE A 138 10.98 0.90 -1.68
CA PHE A 138 10.86 2.02 -0.77
C PHE A 138 12.04 2.97 -0.93
N GLN A 139 11.73 4.26 -0.99
CA GLN A 139 12.69 5.35 -1.01
C GLN A 139 12.35 6.31 0.13
N PRO A 140 13.17 6.34 1.20
CA PRO A 140 12.97 7.26 2.30
C PRO A 140 13.31 8.70 1.88
N VAL A 141 12.60 9.67 2.44
CA VAL A 141 12.84 11.11 2.29
C VAL A 141 12.77 11.78 3.66
N SER A 142 13.41 12.94 3.79
CA SER A 142 13.36 13.71 5.04
C SER A 142 12.07 14.52 5.12
N TYR A 143 11.64 14.83 6.35
CA TYR A 143 10.66 15.89 6.52
C TYR A 143 11.20 17.21 5.97
N ASP A 144 10.29 18.06 5.52
CA ASP A 144 10.54 19.42 5.03
C ASP A 144 11.35 19.53 3.72
N GLU A 145 11.89 18.42 3.23
CA GLU A 145 12.55 18.32 1.93
C GLU A 145 11.54 18.43 0.78
N ILE A 146 11.86 19.24 -0.22
CA ILE A 146 11.10 19.30 -1.47
C ILE A 146 11.64 18.22 -2.40
N VAL A 147 10.79 17.24 -2.70
CA VAL A 147 11.13 16.09 -3.54
C VAL A 147 10.47 16.27 -4.91
N PRO A 148 11.23 16.57 -5.99
CA PRO A 148 10.69 16.59 -7.34
C PRO A 148 10.39 15.17 -7.83
N LEU A 149 9.17 14.93 -8.31
CA LEU A 149 8.72 13.60 -8.77
C LEU A 149 8.59 13.52 -10.30
N ALA A 150 8.17 14.63 -10.91
CA ALA A 150 8.06 14.80 -12.36
C ALA A 150 8.07 16.29 -12.69
N GLU A 151 8.06 16.65 -13.98
CA GLU A 151 7.94 18.03 -14.43
C GLU A 151 6.66 18.69 -13.89
N GLY A 152 6.81 19.80 -13.17
CA GLY A 152 5.70 20.50 -12.51
C GLY A 152 5.01 19.71 -11.39
N LEU A 153 5.65 18.66 -10.84
CA LEU A 153 5.14 17.90 -9.69
C LEU A 153 6.22 17.72 -8.63
N LYS A 154 5.97 18.29 -7.45
CA LYS A 154 6.84 18.16 -6.27
C LYS A 154 6.02 17.87 -5.02
N VAL A 155 6.65 17.20 -4.07
CA VAL A 155 6.03 16.85 -2.79
C VAL A 155 6.91 17.23 -1.61
N ARG A 156 6.29 17.37 -0.44
CA ARG A 156 6.97 17.55 0.84
C ARG A 156 6.22 16.79 1.92
N PHE A 157 6.98 16.11 2.76
CA PHE A 157 6.46 15.39 3.91
C PHE A 157 6.57 16.30 5.13
N ARG A 158 5.48 16.43 5.89
CA ARG A 158 5.39 17.21 7.13
C ARG A 158 4.97 16.27 8.25
N ASP A 159 5.54 16.42 9.45
CA ASP A 159 5.15 15.57 10.57
C ASP A 159 3.64 15.64 10.84
N ALA A 160 3.01 14.48 10.95
CA ALA A 160 1.58 14.35 11.25
C ALA A 160 1.28 14.12 12.74
N GLY A 161 2.28 13.75 13.55
CA GLY A 161 2.10 13.49 14.98
C GLY A 161 1.22 12.29 15.33
N HIS A 162 0.99 11.35 14.39
CA HIS A 162 0.11 10.18 14.58
C HIS A 162 0.88 8.96 15.09
N ILE A 163 1.87 8.50 14.31
CA ILE A 163 2.85 7.49 14.70
C ILE A 163 4.26 7.94 14.31
N LEU A 164 5.29 7.24 14.79
CA LEU A 164 6.67 7.52 14.40
C LEU A 164 6.81 7.49 12.88
N GLY A 165 7.29 8.58 12.29
CA GLY A 165 7.45 8.71 10.84
C GLY A 165 6.18 9.10 10.08
N SER A 166 5.03 9.24 10.74
CA SER A 166 3.79 9.63 10.05
C SER A 166 3.89 11.02 9.41
N ALA A 167 3.26 11.18 8.25
CA ALA A 167 3.39 12.40 7.47
C ALA A 167 2.07 12.88 6.84
N ILE A 168 1.86 14.19 6.92
CA ILE A 168 1.02 14.95 6.00
C ILE A 168 1.85 15.17 4.73
N ILE A 169 1.24 14.93 3.56
CA ILE A 169 1.91 15.07 2.27
C ILE A 169 1.36 16.30 1.55
N GLU A 170 2.21 17.30 1.38
CA GLU A 170 1.91 18.46 0.54
C GLU A 170 2.32 18.15 -0.89
N ILE A 171 1.40 18.38 -1.84
CA ILE A 171 1.61 18.12 -3.27
C ILE A 171 1.38 19.43 -4.01
N TRP A 172 2.39 19.89 -4.75
CA TRP A 172 2.25 21.03 -5.66
C TRP A 172 2.25 20.55 -7.10
N VAL A 173 1.25 21.01 -7.83
CA VAL A 173 1.03 20.69 -9.24
C VAL A 173 0.94 22.01 -10.00
N GLU A 174 1.79 22.16 -11.02
CA GLU A 174 1.83 23.34 -11.89
C GLU A 174 1.00 23.17 -13.17
#